data_AF-A0A1A8AQ46-F1
#
_entry.id   AF-A0A1A8AQ46-F1
#
_cell.length_a   1.000
_cell.length_b   1.000
_cell.length_c   1.000
_cell.angle_alpha   90.00
_cell.angle_beta   90.00
_cell.angle_gamma   90.00
#
_symmetry.space_group_name_H-M   'P 1'
#
loop_
_entity.id
_entity.type
_entity.pdbx_description
1 polymer ?
#
loop_
_entity_poly.entity_id
_entity_poly.type
_entity_poly.pdbx_seq_one_letter_code
_entity_poly.pdbx_strand_id
1 'polypeptide(L)'
;MSPSFLNSWPSGRIGLVCGLRLLVLSPLLTSGRPSNCSHPLVPEHGGFRCSPSPCRGFPPKSFIRFFCEPGYHISSKEPNSKCRHGKWFPPIPACIKGADLKCEHTPTHTYAAEGPERKGCCCLMSTTT
;
A
#
# COMPACT_ATOMS: atom_id res chain seq x y z
N MET A 1 -61.46 -23.16 -47.79
CA MET A 1 -60.45 -22.11 -47.63
C MET A 1 -60.21 -21.84 -46.16
N SER A 2 -58.94 -21.67 -45.83
CA SER A 2 -58.30 -21.66 -44.52
C SER A 2 -58.67 -20.45 -43.61
N PRO A 3 -58.41 -20.55 -42.30
CA PRO A 3 -58.96 -19.66 -41.27
C PRO A 3 -58.17 -18.37 -41.06
N SER A 4 -58.87 -17.28 -40.76
CA SER A 4 -58.29 -16.01 -40.32
C SER A 4 -57.98 -16.08 -38.82
N PHE A 5 -56.80 -16.60 -38.47
CA PHE A 5 -56.25 -16.44 -37.13
C PHE A 5 -55.71 -15.02 -36.99
N LEU A 6 -56.48 -14.18 -36.31
CA LEU A 6 -56.01 -12.92 -35.75
C LEU A 6 -54.87 -13.27 -34.78
N ASN A 7 -53.65 -12.84 -35.12
CA ASN A 7 -52.45 -13.06 -34.31
C ASN A 7 -52.61 -12.38 -32.94
N SER A 8 -53.13 -13.14 -31.98
CA SER A 8 -53.09 -12.80 -30.56
C SER A 8 -51.65 -12.96 -30.11
N TRP A 9 -50.98 -11.83 -30.01
CA TRP A 9 -49.67 -11.66 -29.42
C TRP A 9 -49.53 -12.48 -28.12
N PRO A 10 -48.56 -13.41 -28.00
CA PRO A 10 -48.36 -14.14 -26.77
C PRO A 10 -47.63 -13.25 -25.74
N SER A 11 -48.36 -12.28 -25.19
CA SER A 11 -48.00 -11.58 -23.96
C SER A 11 -48.00 -12.59 -22.81
N GLY A 12 -46.85 -13.21 -22.55
CA GLY A 12 -46.72 -14.03 -21.35
C GLY A 12 -45.50 -14.95 -21.31
N ARG A 13 -44.89 -15.27 -22.46
CA ARG A 13 -43.63 -16.04 -22.48
C ARG A 13 -42.40 -15.23 -22.83
N ILE A 14 -42.54 -14.15 -23.61
CA ILE A 14 -41.40 -13.29 -24.01
C ILE A 14 -40.81 -12.51 -22.84
N GLY A 15 -41.62 -12.06 -21.88
CA GLY A 15 -41.14 -11.32 -20.69
C GLY A 15 -40.21 -12.15 -19.80
N LEU A 16 -40.43 -13.47 -19.73
CA LEU A 16 -39.62 -14.40 -18.96
C LEU A 16 -38.24 -14.62 -19.60
N VAL A 17 -38.17 -14.65 -20.94
CA VAL A 17 -36.91 -14.77 -21.69
C VAL A 17 -36.09 -13.47 -21.66
N CYS A 18 -36.75 -12.30 -21.67
CA CYS A 18 -36.08 -11.00 -21.53
C CYS A 18 -35.56 -10.75 -20.11
N GLY A 19 -36.30 -11.14 -19.07
CA GLY A 19 -35.83 -11.08 -17.69
C GLY A 19 -34.65 -12.02 -17.41
N LEU A 20 -34.67 -13.21 -18.02
CA LEU A 20 -33.57 -14.17 -17.91
C LEU A 20 -32.32 -13.72 -18.67
N ARG A 21 -32.45 -12.97 -19.77
CA ARG A 21 -31.31 -12.38 -20.52
C ARG A 21 -30.63 -11.21 -19.80
N LEU A 22 -31.33 -10.49 -18.91
CA LEU A 22 -30.74 -9.40 -18.10
C LEU A 22 -29.92 -9.91 -16.90
N LEU A 23 -30.26 -11.07 -16.33
CA LEU A 23 -29.48 -11.68 -15.25
C LEU A 23 -28.13 -12.26 -15.73
N VAL A 24 -28.00 -12.57 -17.01
CA VAL A 24 -26.77 -13.11 -17.62
C VAL A 24 -25.84 -11.97 -18.11
N LEU A 25 -26.37 -10.76 -18.27
CA LEU A 25 -25.63 -9.56 -18.66
C LEU A 25 -25.28 -8.64 -17.48
N SER A 26 -25.38 -9.15 -16.25
CA SER A 26 -24.58 -8.59 -15.17
C SER A 26 -23.18 -9.16 -15.36
N PRO A 27 -22.21 -8.44 -15.97
CA PRO A 27 -20.85 -8.71 -15.59
C PRO A 27 -20.85 -8.42 -14.10
N LEU A 28 -20.92 -9.49 -13.30
CA LEU A 28 -20.48 -9.45 -11.93
C LEU A 28 -19.20 -8.65 -12.02
N LEU A 29 -19.20 -7.42 -11.48
CA LEU A 29 -18.03 -6.58 -11.47
C LEU A 29 -16.97 -7.44 -10.80
N THR A 30 -16.14 -8.10 -11.60
CA THR A 30 -14.97 -8.81 -11.15
C THR A 30 -13.93 -7.74 -10.87
N SER A 31 -14.31 -6.78 -10.03
CA SER A 31 -13.42 -6.18 -9.07
C SER A 31 -12.90 -7.36 -8.27
N GLY A 32 -11.74 -7.88 -8.70
CA GLY A 32 -11.15 -9.07 -8.13
C GLY A 32 -11.23 -8.99 -6.61
N ARG A 33 -11.70 -10.07 -5.98
CA ARG A 33 -11.93 -10.10 -4.53
C ARG A 33 -10.71 -9.52 -3.84
N PRO A 34 -10.84 -8.42 -3.08
CA PRO A 34 -9.68 -7.73 -2.56
C PRO A 34 -9.01 -8.68 -1.57
N SER A 35 -7.82 -9.16 -1.94
CA SER A 35 -7.11 -10.20 -1.20
C SER A 35 -6.38 -9.59 -0.01
N ASN A 36 -6.40 -10.32 1.10
CA ASN A 36 -5.62 -9.99 2.28
C ASN A 36 -4.14 -10.12 1.98
N CYS A 37 -3.32 -9.27 2.58
CA CYS A 37 -1.88 -9.40 2.49
C CYS A 37 -1.39 -10.52 3.39
N SER A 38 -0.28 -11.15 2.99
CA SER A 38 0.44 -12.07 3.85
C SER A 38 1.12 -11.32 5.00
N HIS A 39 1.51 -12.05 6.04
CA HIS A 39 2.28 -11.49 7.14
C HIS A 39 3.54 -10.80 6.57
N PRO A 40 3.76 -9.51 6.86
CA PRO A 40 4.90 -8.79 6.32
C PRO A 40 6.18 -9.37 6.89
N LEU A 41 7.18 -9.58 6.04
CA LEU A 41 8.52 -9.98 6.49
C LEU A 41 9.07 -8.91 7.45
N VAL A 42 9.53 -9.34 8.62
CA VAL A 42 10.14 -8.44 9.59
C VAL A 42 11.53 -8.06 9.07
N PRO A 43 11.86 -6.77 8.90
CA PRO A 43 13.20 -6.38 8.50
C PRO A 43 14.20 -6.78 9.58
N GLU A 44 15.35 -7.33 9.18
CA GLU A 44 16.45 -7.57 10.10
C GLU A 44 16.89 -6.25 10.71
N HIS A 45 17.21 -6.26 12.01
CA HIS A 45 17.49 -5.05 12.78
C HIS A 45 16.34 -4.04 12.82
N GLY A 46 15.10 -4.53 12.85
CA GLY A 46 13.93 -3.68 12.92
C GLY A 46 12.64 -4.43 13.18
N GLY A 47 11.53 -3.76 12.90
CA GLY A 47 10.19 -4.29 13.09
C GLY A 47 9.13 -3.43 12.44
N PHE A 48 7.86 -3.80 12.67
CA PHE A 48 6.72 -3.02 12.19
C PHE A 48 5.63 -2.92 13.27
N ARG A 49 4.81 -1.87 13.16
CA ARG A 49 3.62 -1.64 13.99
C ARG A 49 2.40 -1.44 13.10
N CYS A 50 1.29 -2.09 13.45
CA CYS A 50 0.01 -1.87 12.79
C CYS A 50 -0.69 -0.61 13.31
N SER A 51 -1.41 0.07 12.42
CA SER A 51 -2.32 1.15 12.78
C SER A 51 -3.72 0.86 12.24
N PRO A 52 -4.74 0.66 13.11
CA PRO A 52 -4.65 0.64 14.58
C PRO A 52 -3.95 -0.61 15.11
N SER A 53 -3.36 -0.51 16.30
CA SER A 53 -2.79 -1.65 17.03
C SER A 53 -3.83 -2.26 17.97
N PRO A 54 -3.87 -3.59 18.18
CA PRO A 54 -2.95 -4.62 17.67
C PRO A 54 -3.30 -5.10 16.24
N CYS A 55 -2.35 -5.76 15.58
CA CYS A 55 -2.58 -6.36 14.27
C CYS A 55 -3.66 -7.46 14.37
N ARG A 56 -4.80 -7.28 13.69
CA ARG A 56 -5.87 -8.31 13.59
C ARG A 56 -5.95 -8.84 12.16
N GLY A 57 -4.82 -9.36 11.69
CA GLY A 57 -4.61 -9.72 10.29
C GLY A 57 -4.33 -8.51 9.40
N PHE A 58 -4.33 -8.74 8.08
CA PHE A 58 -3.95 -7.74 7.08
C PHE A 58 -4.99 -7.65 5.95
N PRO A 59 -6.22 -7.21 6.24
CA PRO A 59 -7.20 -6.95 5.19
C PRO A 59 -6.72 -5.87 4.20
N PRO A 60 -7.33 -5.80 3.01
CA PRO A 60 -7.10 -4.70 2.07
C PRO A 60 -7.19 -3.34 2.77
N LYS A 61 -6.30 -2.41 2.40
CA LYS A 61 -6.15 -1.08 3.02
C LYS A 61 -5.55 -1.08 4.43
N SER A 62 -5.09 -2.23 4.95
CA SER A 62 -4.26 -2.26 6.17
C SER A 62 -3.02 -1.40 6.02
N PHE A 63 -2.59 -0.79 7.13
CA PHE A 63 -1.46 0.11 7.19
C PHE A 63 -0.48 -0.34 8.28
N ILE A 64 0.78 -0.48 7.90
CA ILE A 64 1.88 -0.80 8.82
C ILE A 64 2.99 0.24 8.68
N ARG A 65 3.64 0.55 9.80
CA ARG A 65 4.80 1.45 9.87
C ARG A 65 6.01 0.67 10.37
N PHE A 66 7.13 0.82 9.68
CA PHE A 66 8.39 0.17 10.03
C PHE A 66 9.22 1.04 10.97
N PHE A 67 10.04 0.39 11.76
CA PHE A 67 11.05 1.00 12.62
C PHE A 67 12.33 0.15 12.57
N CYS A 68 13.48 0.79 12.76
CA CYS A 68 14.76 0.11 12.83
C CYS A 68 15.36 0.25 14.23
N GLU A 69 16.24 -0.68 14.59
CA GLU A 69 17.05 -0.63 15.79
C GLU A 69 18.04 0.57 15.77
N PRO A 70 18.53 1.02 16.92
CA PRO A 70 19.52 2.09 17.00
C PRO A 70 20.75 1.81 16.12
N GLY A 71 21.19 2.81 15.34
CA GLY A 71 22.30 2.67 14.40
C GLY A 71 21.90 2.11 13.02
N TYR A 72 20.61 1.84 12.79
CA TYR A 72 20.06 1.44 11.50
C TYR A 72 18.99 2.43 11.01
N HIS A 73 18.87 2.57 9.70
CA HIS A 73 17.91 3.44 9.04
C HIS A 73 17.12 2.69 7.99
N ILE A 74 15.89 3.14 7.74
CA ILE A 74 15.01 2.56 6.72
C ILE A 74 15.61 2.88 5.34
N SER A 75 15.81 1.84 4.52
CA SER A 75 16.41 1.97 3.19
C SER A 75 15.55 2.74 2.18
N SER A 76 14.26 2.94 2.47
CA SER A 76 13.32 3.69 1.64
C SER A 76 12.98 5.06 2.25
N LYS A 77 12.57 6.00 1.39
CA LYS A 77 12.06 7.30 1.83
C LYS A 77 10.77 7.19 2.64
N GLU A 78 9.94 6.19 2.34
CA GLU A 78 8.65 5.98 3.00
C GLU A 78 8.76 4.85 4.03
N PRO A 79 8.53 5.11 5.33
CA PRO A 79 8.64 4.12 6.40
C PRO A 79 7.33 3.33 6.62
N ASN A 80 6.44 3.30 5.64
CA ASN A 80 5.15 2.62 5.77
C ASN A 80 4.76 1.88 4.49
N SER A 81 3.94 0.85 4.68
CA SER A 81 3.36 0.05 3.60
C SER A 81 1.86 -0.13 3.81
N LYS A 82 1.15 -0.10 2.68
CA LYS A 82 -0.30 -0.32 2.60
C LYS A 82 -0.59 -1.62 1.90
N CYS A 83 -1.55 -2.38 2.41
CA CYS A 83 -2.01 -3.59 1.73
C CYS A 83 -2.88 -3.22 0.52
N ARG A 84 -2.41 -3.54 -0.69
CA ARG A 84 -3.13 -3.37 -1.95
C ARG A 84 -3.11 -4.68 -2.74
N HIS A 85 -4.30 -5.22 -3.05
CA HIS A 85 -4.45 -6.44 -3.86
C HIS A 85 -3.57 -7.61 -3.35
N GLY A 86 -3.55 -7.83 -2.03
CA GLY A 86 -2.77 -8.91 -1.40
C GLY A 86 -1.26 -8.68 -1.34
N LYS A 87 -0.76 -7.51 -1.76
CA LYS A 87 0.66 -7.14 -1.71
C LYS A 87 0.87 -5.87 -0.90
N TRP A 88 2.03 -5.78 -0.24
CA TRP A 88 2.46 -4.59 0.48
C TRP A 88 3.03 -3.57 -0.51
N PHE A 89 2.51 -2.35 -0.47
CA PHE A 89 2.96 -1.25 -1.32
C PHE A 89 3.14 0.06 -0.50
N PRO A 90 4.32 0.69 -0.54
CA PRO A 90 5.57 0.21 -1.15
C PRO A 90 6.03 -1.15 -0.57
N PRO A 91 6.95 -1.87 -1.24
CA PRO A 91 7.49 -3.12 -0.71
C PRO A 91 8.15 -2.88 0.64
N ILE A 92 8.27 -3.95 1.42
CA ILE A 92 8.84 -3.92 2.76
C ILE A 92 10.29 -3.46 2.67
N PRO A 93 10.69 -2.37 3.35
CA PRO A 93 12.05 -1.87 3.29
C PRO A 93 12.98 -2.65 4.24
N ALA A 94 14.27 -2.66 3.90
CA ALA A 94 15.32 -3.16 4.78
C ALA A 94 15.79 -2.06 5.75
N CYS A 95 16.34 -2.48 6.89
CA CYS A 95 17.11 -1.60 7.77
C CYS A 95 18.59 -1.72 7.41
N ILE A 96 19.21 -0.59 7.06
CA ILE A 96 20.64 -0.51 6.69
C ILE A 96 21.42 0.18 7.80
N LYS A 97 22.65 -0.28 8.09
CA LYS A 97 23.52 0.36 9.08
C LYS A 97 23.79 1.80 8.68
N GLY A 98 23.63 2.73 9.62
CA GLY A 98 23.89 4.16 9.49
C GLY A 98 25.38 4.50 9.44
N ALA A 99 26.13 3.80 8.59
CA ALA A 99 27.54 4.03 8.35
C ALA A 99 27.76 4.53 6.91
N ASP A 100 26.93 5.45 6.43
CA ASP A 100 27.25 6.33 5.30
C ASP A 100 26.16 7.42 5.16
N LEU A 101 25.99 8.28 6.18
CA LEU A 101 25.63 9.66 5.84
C LEU A 101 26.93 10.33 5.39
N LYS A 102 27.40 9.99 4.19
CA LYS A 102 28.30 10.87 3.45
C LYS A 102 27.51 12.16 3.28
N CYS A 103 27.88 13.18 4.05
CA CYS A 103 27.31 14.50 3.89
C CYS A 103 27.68 14.97 2.47
N GLU A 104 26.72 14.91 1.55
CA GLU A 104 26.86 15.20 0.13
C GLU A 104 25.85 16.32 -0.19
N HIS A 105 26.20 17.56 -0.58
CA HIS A 105 27.40 18.11 -1.22
C HIS A 105 27.91 19.45 -0.61
N THR A 106 29.25 19.57 -0.56
CA THR A 106 30.14 20.74 -0.83
C THR A 106 30.30 21.93 0.17
N PRO A 107 31.52 22.53 0.23
CA PRO A 107 32.24 22.94 1.45
C PRO A 107 32.01 24.43 1.81
N THR A 108 32.23 24.89 3.05
CA THR A 108 33.59 25.22 3.53
C THR A 108 33.92 24.79 4.98
N HIS A 109 32.96 24.50 5.88
CA HIS A 109 33.29 24.12 7.27
C HIS A 109 32.25 23.19 7.91
N THR A 110 32.17 21.93 7.49
CA THR A 110 31.38 20.90 8.21
C THR A 110 32.30 20.09 9.11
N TYR A 111 32.13 20.16 10.43
CA TYR A 111 32.84 19.29 11.38
C TYR A 111 31.90 18.24 11.95
N ALA A 112 32.43 17.05 12.24
CA ALA A 112 31.70 16.03 12.97
C ALA A 112 31.55 16.46 14.44
N ALA A 113 30.32 16.60 14.92
CA ALA A 113 30.04 16.86 16.33
C ALA A 113 29.70 15.54 17.03
N GLU A 114 30.60 15.07 17.89
CA GLU A 114 30.35 13.91 18.75
C GLU A 114 29.62 14.40 20.02
N GLY A 115 28.29 14.43 19.97
CA GLY A 115 27.43 14.72 21.13
C GLY A 115 26.78 13.46 21.71
N PRO A 116 26.33 13.46 22.98
CA PRO A 116 25.84 12.26 23.67
C PRO A 116 24.52 11.68 23.14
N GLU A 117 23.85 12.29 22.16
CA GLU A 117 22.54 11.80 21.69
C GLU A 117 22.37 11.56 20.19
N ARG A 118 23.18 12.08 19.26
CA ARG A 118 23.04 11.78 17.82
C ARG A 118 24.34 11.99 17.06
N LYS A 119 24.74 11.02 16.22
CA LYS A 119 25.72 11.25 15.15
C LYS A 119 25.02 11.97 14.01
N GLY A 120 25.35 13.23 13.75
CA GLY A 120 24.79 14.02 12.67
C GLY A 120 25.74 15.13 12.22
N CYS A 121 25.64 15.55 10.96
CA CYS A 121 26.34 16.73 10.44
C CYS A 121 25.57 18.00 10.88
N CYS A 122 26.22 18.92 11.60
CA CYS A 122 25.70 20.26 11.87
C CYS A 122 26.13 21.23 10.76
N CYS A 123 25.18 21.96 10.17
CA CYS A 123 25.49 23.08 9.27
C CYS A 123 25.67 24.35 10.10
N LEU A 124 26.83 25.01 10.02
CA LEU A 124 26.99 26.39 10.47
C LEU A 124 26.20 27.28 9.51
N MET A 125 25.06 27.81 9.95
CA MET A 125 24.39 28.90 9.25
C MET A 125 25.26 30.14 9.42
N SER A 126 26.08 30.48 8.43
CA SER A 126 26.79 31.77 8.43
C SER A 126 25.76 32.89 8.46
N THR A 127 25.62 33.55 9.61
CA THR A 127 24.92 34.82 9.71
C THR A 127 25.81 35.89 9.08
N THR A 128 25.55 36.24 7.82
CA THR A 128 26.11 37.45 7.21
C THR A 128 25.58 38.65 7.99
N THR A 129 26.50 39.41 8.58
CA THR A 129 26.22 40.70 9.26
C THR A 129 26.08 41.80 8.22
#